data_AF-A0A5J4PSU0-F1
#
_entry.id   AF-A0A5J4PSU0-F1
#
_cell.length_a   1.000
_cell.length_b   1.000
_cell.length_c   1.000
_cell.angle_alpha   90.00
_cell.angle_beta   90.00
_cell.angle_gamma   90.00
#
_symmetry.space_group_name_H-M   'P 1'
#
loop_
_entity.id
_entity.type
_entity.pdbx_description
1 polymer ?
#
loop_
_entity_poly.entity_id
_entity_poly.type
_entity_poly.pdbx_seq_one_letter_code
_entity_poly.pdbx_strand_id
1 'polypeptide(L)'
;LINQKDALENQFLGMTTIPFSYEEYEKTRLTLINYVNKNLNEKDKGFLISFEEGIPLWEGSDYIKFKDFPAIQWKLLNINKLKSTNPNKHNLEVERLKKYFNMI
;
A
#
# COMPACT_ATOMS: atom_id res chain seq x y z
N LEU A 1 9.89 -12.04 -1.41
CA LEU A 1 8.52 -11.87 -1.94
C LEU A 1 7.86 -13.24 -2.01
N ILE A 2 6.53 -13.34 -1.88
CA ILE A 2 5.81 -14.63 -1.93
C ILE A 2 5.96 -15.24 -3.33
N ASN A 3 6.23 -16.55 -3.41
CA ASN A 3 6.25 -17.30 -4.68
C ASN A 3 4.81 -17.50 -5.15
N GLN A 4 4.52 -17.13 -6.40
CA GLN A 4 3.19 -17.17 -7.01
C GLN A 4 3.13 -18.11 -8.22
N LYS A 5 4.13 -18.98 -8.40
CA LYS A 5 4.27 -19.84 -9.58
C LYS A 5 3.06 -20.77 -9.74
N ASP A 6 2.68 -21.48 -8.68
CA ASP A 6 1.53 -22.40 -8.72
C ASP A 6 0.23 -21.69 -9.06
N ALA A 7 0.01 -20.47 -8.53
CA ALA A 7 -1.18 -19.69 -8.86
C ALA A 7 -1.17 -19.29 -10.34
N LEU A 8 -0.04 -18.79 -10.84
CA LEU A 8 0.12 -18.36 -12.22
C LEU A 8 -0.12 -19.52 -13.21
N GLU A 9 0.53 -20.65 -12.97
CA GLU A 9 0.49 -21.82 -13.86
C GLU A 9 -0.87 -22.51 -13.83
N ASN A 10 -1.52 -22.61 -12.67
CA ASN A 10 -2.75 -23.40 -12.55
C ASN A 10 -4.04 -22.58 -12.67
N GLN A 11 -4.00 -21.26 -12.44
CA GLN A 11 -5.22 -20.43 -12.41
C GLN A 11 -5.26 -19.37 -13.52
N PHE A 12 -4.11 -18.96 -14.07
CA PHE A 12 -4.04 -17.86 -15.03
C PHE A 12 -3.49 -18.27 -16.41
N LEU A 13 -2.88 -19.45 -16.52
CA LEU A 13 -2.39 -19.96 -17.80
C LEU A 13 -3.55 -20.07 -18.82
N GLY A 14 -3.36 -19.45 -19.98
CA GLY A 14 -4.37 -19.41 -21.05
C GLY A 14 -5.44 -18.31 -20.91
N MET A 15 -5.39 -17.48 -19.86
CA MET A 15 -6.29 -16.32 -19.72
C MET A 15 -5.87 -15.09 -20.55
N THR A 16 -4.66 -15.12 -21.12
CA THR A 16 -4.12 -14.04 -21.96
C THR A 16 -3.90 -14.54 -23.38
N THR A 17 -4.11 -13.65 -24.36
CA THR A 17 -3.81 -13.93 -25.78
C THR A 17 -2.32 -13.91 -26.07
N ILE A 18 -1.55 -13.21 -25.23
CA ILE A 18 -0.09 -13.15 -25.28
C ILE A 18 0.44 -13.98 -24.12
N PRO A 19 1.23 -15.05 -24.38
CA PRO A 19 1.86 -15.81 -23.31
C PRO A 19 2.90 -14.95 -22.61
N PHE A 20 3.04 -15.12 -21.30
CA PHE A 20 4.13 -14.54 -20.52
C PHE A 20 4.61 -15.54 -19.47
N SER A 21 5.90 -15.49 -19.16
CA SER A 21 6.56 -16.43 -18.26
C SER A 21 6.48 -15.98 -16.79
N TYR A 22 6.75 -16.91 -15.87
CA TYR A 22 6.82 -16.58 -14.45
C TYR A 22 8.00 -15.63 -14.14
N GLU A 23 9.11 -15.75 -14.86
CA GLU A 23 10.26 -14.85 -14.76
C GLU A 23 9.89 -13.41 -15.20
N GLU A 24 9.07 -13.27 -16.25
CA GLU A 24 8.54 -11.97 -16.68
C GLU A 24 7.63 -11.36 -15.61
N TYR A 25 6.80 -12.17 -14.96
CA TYR A 25 6.01 -11.74 -13.81
C TYR A 25 6.90 -11.24 -12.67
N GLU A 26 7.95 -11.98 -12.31
CA GLU A 26 8.85 -11.59 -11.22
C GLU A 26 9.60 -10.29 -11.54
N LYS A 27 10.13 -10.18 -12.76
CA LYS A 27 10.81 -8.96 -13.24
C LYS A 27 9.86 -7.76 -13.25
N THR A 28 8.63 -7.95 -13.70
CA THR A 28 7.61 -6.89 -13.74
C THR A 28 7.23 -6.45 -12.34
N ARG A 29 7.06 -7.40 -11.41
CA ARG A 29 6.76 -7.12 -10.00
C ARG A 29 7.87 -6.30 -9.34
N LEU A 30 9.14 -6.65 -9.55
CA LEU A 30 10.28 -5.88 -9.03
C LEU A 30 10.33 -4.47 -9.64
N THR A 31 10.09 -4.36 -10.95
CA THR A 31 9.99 -3.07 -11.65
C THR A 31 8.90 -2.20 -11.04
N LEU A 32 7.71 -2.75 -10.82
CA LEU A 32 6.57 -2.04 -10.24
C LEU A 32 6.86 -1.54 -8.83
N ILE A 33 7.41 -2.40 -7.96
CA ILE A 33 7.76 -2.02 -6.59
C ILE A 33 8.77 -0.87 -6.59
N ASN A 34 9.81 -0.96 -7.42
CA ASN A 34 10.82 0.09 -7.55
C ASN A 34 10.22 1.39 -8.10
N TYR A 35 9.35 1.28 -9.11
CA TYR A 35 8.69 2.43 -9.70
C TYR A 35 7.80 3.15 -8.68
N VAL A 36 6.94 2.44 -7.95
CA VAL A 36 6.09 3.03 -6.91
C VAL A 36 6.95 3.74 -5.87
N ASN A 37 7.98 3.07 -5.34
CA ASN A 37 8.84 3.65 -4.29
C ASN A 37 9.61 4.90 -4.77
N LYS A 38 10.01 4.95 -6.04
CA LYS A 38 10.72 6.12 -6.61
C LYS A 38 9.81 7.31 -6.87
N ASN A 39 8.51 7.08 -7.10
CA ASN A 39 7.56 8.14 -7.44
C ASN A 39 6.83 8.71 -6.21
N LEU A 40 6.97 8.10 -5.03
CA LEU A 40 6.45 8.67 -3.79
C LEU A 40 7.30 9.86 -3.35
N ASN A 41 6.73 11.06 -3.46
CA ASN A 41 7.35 12.28 -2.97
C ASN A 41 7.09 12.45 -1.45
N GLU A 42 7.70 13.47 -0.84
CA GLU A 42 7.56 13.72 0.61
C GLU A 42 6.13 14.03 1.05
N LYS A 43 5.31 14.67 0.20
CA LYS A 43 3.89 14.92 0.48
C LYS A 43 3.10 13.61 0.47
N ASP A 44 3.38 12.72 -0.48
CA ASP A 44 2.73 11.41 -0.55
C ASP A 44 3.03 10.59 0.69
N LYS A 45 4.30 10.54 1.11
CA LYS A 45 4.74 9.87 2.33
C LYS A 45 4.08 10.47 3.58
N GLY A 46 4.06 11.80 3.69
CA GLY A 46 3.40 12.50 4.78
C GLY A 46 1.89 12.22 4.85
N PHE A 47 1.22 12.19 3.70
CA PHE A 47 -0.19 11.80 3.62
C PHE A 47 -0.39 10.36 4.11
N LEU A 48 0.40 9.39 3.63
CA LEU A 48 0.28 7.99 4.05
C LEU A 48 0.54 7.80 5.55
N ILE A 49 1.50 8.52 6.13
CA ILE A 49 1.74 8.52 7.58
C ILE A 49 0.52 9.08 8.33
N SER A 50 0.02 10.26 7.94
CA SER A 50 -1.17 10.86 8.57
C SER A 50 -2.39 9.95 8.47
N PHE A 51 -2.49 9.19 7.38
CA PHE A 51 -3.54 8.20 7.18
C PHE A 51 -3.41 7.03 8.15
N GLU A 52 -2.20 6.45 8.30
CA GLU A 52 -1.94 5.38 9.27
C GLU A 52 -2.07 5.88 10.71
N GLU A 53 -1.83 7.16 10.99
CA GLU A 53 -2.10 7.81 12.29
C GLU A 53 -3.60 7.98 12.59
N GLY A 54 -4.47 7.77 11.59
CA GLY A 54 -5.93 7.89 11.69
C GLY A 54 -6.46 9.30 11.48
N ILE A 55 -5.61 10.25 11.09
CA ILE A 55 -5.94 11.67 10.87
C ILE A 55 -5.40 12.14 9.51
N PRO A 56 -5.93 11.63 8.39
CA PRO A 56 -5.35 11.90 7.07
C PRO A 56 -5.43 13.39 6.71
N LEU A 57 -4.32 13.93 6.18
CA LEU A 57 -4.21 15.29 5.67
C LEU A 57 -4.91 15.44 4.32
N TRP A 58 -6.25 15.44 4.34
CA TRP A 58 -7.07 15.46 3.14
C TRP A 58 -6.98 16.77 2.35
N GLU A 59 -7.05 17.91 3.04
CA GLU A 59 -7.10 19.23 2.43
C GLU A 59 -5.82 19.55 1.67
N GLY A 60 -5.95 19.95 0.40
CA GLY A 60 -4.80 20.23 -0.46
C GLY A 60 -4.02 19.00 -0.94
N SER A 61 -4.45 17.78 -0.60
CA SER A 61 -3.88 16.56 -1.15
C SER A 61 -4.53 16.19 -2.49
N ASP A 62 -3.74 15.60 -3.39
CA ASP A 62 -4.24 15.01 -4.65
C ASP A 62 -5.20 13.81 -4.40
N TYR A 63 -5.25 13.33 -3.16
CA TYR A 63 -6.03 12.17 -2.72
C TYR A 63 -7.42 12.51 -2.20
N ILE A 64 -7.79 13.79 -2.05
CA ILE A 64 -9.10 14.22 -1.53
C ILE A 64 -10.28 13.56 -2.25
N LYS A 65 -10.16 13.36 -3.56
CA LYS A 65 -11.20 12.75 -4.40
C LYS A 65 -11.51 11.28 -4.03
N PHE A 66 -10.62 10.62 -3.30
CA PHE A 66 -10.79 9.24 -2.85
C PHE A 66 -11.35 9.12 -1.44
N LYS A 67 -11.53 10.25 -0.72
CA LYS A 67 -11.97 10.29 0.68
C LYS A 67 -13.25 9.50 0.92
N ASP A 68 -14.19 9.57 -0.01
CA ASP A 68 -15.51 8.96 0.10
C ASP A 68 -15.59 7.56 -0.51
N PHE A 69 -14.46 6.99 -0.94
CA PHE A 69 -14.45 5.64 -1.48
C PHE A 69 -14.69 4.63 -0.33
N PRO A 70 -15.61 3.66 -0.49
CA PRO A 70 -15.96 2.74 0.60
C PRO A 70 -14.75 2.00 1.19
N ALA A 71 -13.82 1.54 0.36
CA ALA A 71 -12.62 0.84 0.80
C ALA A 71 -11.68 1.73 1.63
N ILE A 72 -11.59 3.03 1.29
CA ILE A 72 -10.77 4.02 2.00
C ILE A 72 -11.37 4.32 3.37
N GLN A 73 -12.69 4.58 3.41
CA GLN A 73 -13.42 4.78 4.67
C GLN A 73 -13.32 3.56 5.58
N TRP A 74 -13.43 2.35 5.02
CA TRP A 74 -13.31 1.10 5.77
C TRP A 74 -11.93 0.91 6.38
N LYS A 75 -10.85 1.16 5.62
CA LYS A 75 -9.48 1.08 6.15
C LYS A 75 -9.27 2.11 7.26
N LEU A 76 -9.74 3.35 7.10
CA LEU A 76 -9.63 4.39 8.13
C LEU A 76 -10.41 4.00 9.41
N LEU A 77 -11.61 3.44 9.27
CA LEU A 77 -12.39 2.91 10.39
C LEU A 77 -11.61 1.82 11.15
N ASN A 78 -10.95 0.90 10.43
CA ASN A 78 -10.15 -0.15 11.04
C ASN A 78 -8.90 0.39 11.75
N ILE A 79 -8.22 1.39 11.17
CA ILE A 79 -7.10 2.07 11.81
C ILE A 79 -7.55 2.74 13.11
N ASN A 80 -8.66 3.48 13.09
CA ASN A 80 -9.19 4.15 14.28
C ASN A 80 -9.65 3.15 15.34
N LYS A 81 -10.26 2.04 14.93
CA LYS A 81 -10.57 0.92 15.83
C LYS A 81 -9.30 0.36 16.47
N LEU A 82 -8.24 0.11 15.70
CA LEU A 82 -6.97 -0.38 16.22
C LEU A 82 -6.36 0.62 17.20
N LYS A 83 -6.33 1.91 16.86
CA LYS A 83 -5.85 3.00 17.73
C LYS A 83 -6.58 3.02 19.08
N SER A 84 -7.89 2.78 19.09
CA SER A 84 -8.68 2.75 20.34
C SER A 84 -8.51 1.46 21.14
N THR A 85 -8.41 0.31 20.47
CA THR A 85 -8.44 -1.03 21.12
C THR A 85 -7.05 -1.56 21.47
N ASN A 86 -6.02 -1.16 20.73
CA ASN A 86 -4.63 -1.51 20.98
C ASN A 86 -3.68 -0.37 20.52
N PRO A 87 -3.59 0.72 21.32
CA PRO A 87 -2.76 1.88 21.00
C PRO A 87 -1.28 1.54 20.80
N ASN A 88 -0.75 0.58 21.58
CA ASN A 88 0.66 0.18 21.49
C ASN A 88 0.97 -0.45 20.11
N LYS A 89 0.09 -1.33 19.61
CA LYS A 89 0.24 -1.90 18.28
C LYS A 89 0.08 -0.84 17.20
N HIS A 90 -0.90 0.07 17.33
CA HIS A 90 -1.09 1.17 16.39
C HIS A 90 0.17 2.03 16.28
N ASN A 91 0.71 2.49 17.40
CA ASN A 91 1.93 3.29 17.44
C ASN A 91 3.13 2.54 16.82
N LEU A 92 3.28 1.24 17.11
CA LEU A 92 4.36 0.43 16.51
C LEU A 92 4.28 0.39 14.98
N GLU A 93 3.08 0.23 14.40
CA GLU A 93 2.91 0.21 12.95
C GLU A 93 3.15 1.59 12.31
N VAL A 94 2.72 2.68 12.97
CA VAL A 94 3.01 4.05 12.53
C VAL A 94 4.52 4.31 12.52
N GLU A 95 5.23 3.99 13.59
CA GLU A 95 6.68 4.19 13.70
C GLU A 95 7.44 3.34 12.69
N ARG A 96 6.99 2.10 12.45
CA ARG A 96 7.53 1.24 11.41
C ARG A 96 7.40 1.87 10.02
N LEU A 97 6.25 2.48 9.70
CA LEU A 97 6.04 3.15 8.42
C LEU A 97 6.94 4.39 8.28
N LYS A 98 6.99 5.24 9.30
CA LYS A 98 7.84 6.42 9.31
C LYS A 98 9.32 6.06 9.14
N LYS A 99 9.80 5.01 9.82
CA LYS A 99 11.16 4.47 9.64
C LYS A 99 11.40 3.96 8.22
N TYR A 100 10.43 3.25 7.63
CA TYR A 100 10.53 2.78 6.24
C TYR A 100 10.69 3.95 5.25
N PHE A 101 10.04 5.07 5.52
CA PHE A 101 10.16 6.29 4.72
C PHE A 101 11.35 7.19 5.07
N ASN A 102 12.17 6.82 6.08
CA ASN A 102 13.26 7.63 6.61
C ASN A 102 12.81 9.02 7.10
N MET A 103 11.62 9.10 7.72
CA MET A 103 11.05 10.34 8.28
C MET A 103 11.23 10.47 9.81
N ILE A 104 12.10 9.62 10.38
CA ILE A 104 12.59 9.64 11.77
C ILE A 104 13.95 8.96 11.83
#